data_AF-A0A5B6VW84-F1
#
_entry.id   AF-A0A5B6VW84-F1
#
_cell.length_a   1.000
_cell.length_b   1.000
_cell.length_c   1.000
_cell.angle_alpha   90.00
_cell.angle_beta   90.00
_cell.angle_gamma   90.00
#
_symmetry.space_group_name_H-M   'P 1'
#
loop_
_entity.id
_entity.type
_entity.pdbx_description
1 polymer ?
#
loop_
_entity_poly.entity_id
_entity_poly.type
_entity_poly.pdbx_seq_one_letter_code
_entity_poly.pdbx_strand_id
1 'polypeptide(L)'
;MDLQAICNAYCGETYGSTDFNALESVREAILRMTYYWYNFMPLTRGTAVVGFVVLIGLFLAANMEFTGNIPKGVQVDWEAILNFDPNSFTDSVKSWLYPSLKISSLWKDFPDVTSTFATTGSVVAALSSYDD
;
A
#
# COMPACT_ATOMS: atom_id res chain seq x y z
N MET A 1 -6.58 3.42 -14.72
CA MET A 1 -7.16 4.48 -13.86
C MET A 1 -7.90 3.75 -12.75
N ASP A 2 -7.12 3.19 -11.81
CA ASP A 2 -7.54 2.13 -10.88
C ASP A 2 -7.58 2.62 -9.42
N LEU A 3 -7.15 3.86 -9.16
CA LEU A 3 -7.19 4.47 -7.83
C LEU A 3 -8.63 4.63 -7.32
N GLN A 4 -9.59 4.80 -8.23
CA GLN A 4 -11.00 4.89 -7.87
C GLN A 4 -11.54 3.56 -7.31
N ALA A 5 -11.01 2.42 -7.73
CA ALA A 5 -11.38 1.12 -7.17
C ALA A 5 -10.85 0.97 -5.73
N ILE A 6 -9.61 1.41 -5.48
CA ILE A 6 -9.04 1.48 -4.11
C ILE A 6 -9.87 2.43 -3.25
N CYS A 7 -10.18 3.61 -3.76
CA CYS A 7 -10.98 4.61 -3.06
C CYS A 7 -12.40 4.09 -2.76
N ASN A 8 -13.04 3.39 -3.70
CA ASN A 8 -14.37 2.83 -3.49
C ASN A 8 -14.36 1.67 -2.48
N ALA A 9 -13.31 0.84 -2.46
CA ALA A 9 -13.16 -0.23 -1.49
C ALA A 9 -12.93 0.29 -0.06
N TYR A 10 -12.24 1.43 0.09
CA TYR A 10 -11.90 1.99 1.41
C TYR A 10 -12.81 3.11 1.91
N CYS A 11 -13.39 3.93 1.03
CA CYS A 11 -14.33 4.99 1.38
C CYS A 11 -15.80 4.53 1.31
N GLY A 12 -16.07 3.32 0.81
CA GLY A 12 -17.40 2.70 0.80
C GLY A 12 -17.68 1.87 2.06
N GLU A 13 -18.91 1.37 2.18
CA GLU A 13 -19.39 0.54 3.31
C GLU A 13 -18.66 -0.82 3.46
N THR A 14 -17.70 -1.13 2.59
CA THR A 14 -16.90 -2.37 2.57
C THR A 14 -15.62 -2.29 3.40
N TYR A 15 -15.35 -1.17 4.07
CA TYR A 15 -14.22 -0.98 4.98
C TYR A 15 -14.21 -2.07 6.06
N GLY A 16 -13.20 -2.95 6.03
CA GLY A 16 -13.06 -4.07 6.96
C GLY A 16 -13.72 -5.39 6.52
N SER A 17 -14.33 -5.46 5.34
CA SER A 17 -14.75 -6.74 4.76
C SER A 17 -13.53 -7.55 4.32
N THR A 18 -13.38 -8.76 4.85
CA THR A 18 -12.36 -9.74 4.41
C THR A 18 -12.81 -10.48 3.15
N ASP A 19 -13.49 -9.79 2.23
CA ASP A 19 -13.91 -10.39 0.98
C ASP A 19 -12.68 -10.64 0.11
N PHE A 20 -12.35 -11.91 -0.09
CA PHE A 20 -11.14 -12.34 -0.80
C PHE A 20 -11.05 -11.74 -2.20
N ASN A 21 -12.18 -11.63 -2.91
CA ASN A 21 -12.25 -11.04 -4.24
C ASN A 21 -11.98 -9.53 -4.23
N ALA A 22 -12.50 -8.82 -3.21
CA ALA A 22 -12.22 -7.40 -3.03
C ALA A 22 -10.73 -7.17 -2.72
N LEU A 23 -10.16 -7.98 -1.83
CA LEU A 23 -8.74 -7.94 -1.47
C LEU A 23 -7.82 -8.18 -2.67
N GLU A 24 -8.16 -9.14 -3.53
CA GLU A 24 -7.39 -9.42 -4.75
C GLU A 24 -7.46 -8.24 -5.73
N SER A 25 -8.64 -7.67 -5.95
CA SER A 25 -8.78 -6.48 -6.80
C SER A 25 -7.99 -5.27 -6.28
N VAL A 26 -7.93 -5.10 -4.95
CA VAL A 26 -7.12 -4.05 -4.30
C VAL A 26 -5.62 -4.31 -4.54
N ARG A 27 -5.15 -5.54 -4.36
CA ARG A 27 -3.74 -5.89 -4.62
C ARG A 27 -3.33 -5.64 -6.06
N GLU A 28 -4.17 -6.03 -7.02
CA GLU A 28 -3.93 -5.79 -8.44
C GLU A 28 -3.94 -4.29 -8.77
N ALA A 29 -4.87 -3.52 -8.20
CA ALA A 29 -4.92 -2.07 -8.38
C ALA A 29 -3.68 -1.35 -7.82
N ILE A 30 -3.20 -1.77 -6.64
CA ILE A 30 -1.97 -1.26 -6.04
C ILE A 30 -0.76 -1.55 -6.96
N LEU A 31 -0.62 -2.78 -7.45
CA LEU A 31 0.48 -3.15 -8.34
C LEU A 31 0.44 -2.39 -9.68
N ARG A 32 -0.75 -2.21 -10.26
CA ARG A 32 -0.92 -1.36 -11.46
C ARG A 32 -0.54 0.08 -11.20
N MET A 33 -0.90 0.65 -10.06
CA MET A 33 -0.51 2.01 -9.67
C MET A 33 1.02 2.12 -9.56
N THR A 34 1.67 1.12 -8.96
CA THR A 34 3.13 1.05 -8.85
C THR A 34 3.84 0.89 -10.19
N TYR A 35 3.28 0.08 -11.11
CA TYR A 35 3.79 -0.03 -12.48
C TYR A 35 3.85 1.34 -13.17
N TYR A 36 2.76 2.10 -13.11
CA TYR A 36 2.72 3.44 -13.70
C TYR A 36 3.60 4.44 -12.97
N TRP A 37 3.73 4.34 -11.64
CA TRP A 37 4.65 5.19 -10.87
C TRP A 37 6.09 5.05 -11.35
N TYR A 38 6.58 3.82 -11.50
CA TYR A 38 7.95 3.58 -11.94
C TYR A 38 8.18 3.94 -13.41
N ASN A 39 7.19 3.71 -14.28
CA ASN A 39 7.29 4.10 -15.69
C ASN A 39 7.20 5.62 -15.91
N PHE A 40 6.35 6.31 -15.15
CA PHE A 40 6.17 7.75 -15.27
C PHE A 40 7.35 8.54 -14.67
N MET A 41 8.03 7.98 -13.68
CA MET A 41 9.11 8.63 -12.94
C MET A 41 8.78 10.06 -12.50
N PRO A 42 7.74 10.27 -11.66
CA PRO A 42 7.23 11.60 -11.33
C PRO A 42 8.23 12.51 -10.59
N LEU A 43 9.21 11.93 -9.88
CA LEU A 43 10.19 12.69 -9.12
C LEU A 43 11.51 12.78 -9.87
N THR A 44 12.14 13.96 -9.81
CA THR A 44 13.47 14.20 -10.38
C THR A 44 14.54 13.27 -9.78
N ARG A 45 14.40 12.87 -8.51
CA ARG A 45 15.26 11.89 -7.82
C ARG A 45 14.44 11.10 -6.81
N GLY A 46 14.77 9.81 -6.64
CA GLY A 46 14.20 8.98 -5.58
C GLY A 46 12.87 8.30 -5.91
N THR A 47 12.41 8.34 -7.18
CA THR A 47 11.19 7.63 -7.63
C THR A 47 11.17 6.17 -7.19
N ALA A 48 12.30 5.46 -7.27
CA ALA A 48 12.40 4.05 -6.89
C ALA A 48 12.06 3.82 -5.41
N VAL A 49 12.73 4.56 -4.51
CA VAL A 49 12.53 4.44 -3.06
C VAL A 49 11.13 4.89 -2.65
N VAL A 50 10.68 6.05 -3.14
CA VAL A 50 9.34 6.56 -2.82
C VAL A 50 8.26 5.64 -3.37
N GLY A 51 8.44 5.10 -4.58
CA GLY A 51 7.51 4.14 -5.17
C GLY A 51 7.36 2.88 -4.34
N PHE A 52 8.47 2.36 -3.80
CA PHE A 52 8.43 1.19 -2.92
C PHE A 52 7.77 1.50 -1.58
N VAL A 53 8.06 2.65 -0.99
CA VAL A 53 7.41 3.10 0.27
C VAL A 53 5.90 3.29 0.08
N VAL A 54 5.47 3.87 -1.05
CA VAL A 54 4.05 4.02 -1.38
C VAL A 54 3.39 2.66 -1.61
N LEU A 55 4.06 1.73 -2.31
CA LEU A 55 3.60 0.35 -2.51
C LEU A 55 3.29 -0.35 -1.17
N ILE A 56 4.27 -0.39 -0.26
CA ILE A 56 4.07 -1.04 1.05
C ILE A 56 3.08 -0.26 1.93
N GLY A 57 3.05 1.07 1.82
CA GLY A 57 2.11 1.92 2.56
C GLY A 57 0.66 1.69 2.14
N LEU A 58 0.40 1.47 0.85
CA LEU A 58 -0.93 1.11 0.34
C LEU A 58 -1.36 -0.29 0.81
N PHE A 59 -0.44 -1.26 0.84
CA PHE A 59 -0.74 -2.58 1.42
C PHE A 59 -1.03 -2.48 2.93
N LEU A 60 -0.25 -1.69 3.65
CA LEU A 60 -0.45 -1.50 5.08
C LEU A 60 -1.79 -0.83 5.36
N ALA A 61 -2.14 0.24 4.62
CA ALA A 61 -3.47 0.84 4.67
C ALA A 61 -4.58 -0.19 4.37
N ALA A 62 -4.23 -1.22 3.59
CA ALA A 62 -5.13 -2.29 3.21
C ALA A 62 -5.19 -3.51 4.15
N ASN A 63 -4.74 -3.40 5.41
CA ASN A 63 -4.65 -4.53 6.37
C ASN A 63 -3.65 -5.61 5.98
N MET A 64 -2.73 -5.31 5.06
CA MET A 64 -1.74 -6.25 4.57
C MET A 64 -0.33 -5.76 4.94
N GLU A 65 0.24 -6.39 5.95
CA GLU A 65 1.58 -6.10 6.41
C GLU A 65 2.61 -6.84 5.56
N PHE A 66 3.55 -6.10 4.98
CA PHE A 66 4.68 -6.68 4.27
C PHE A 66 5.76 -7.08 5.28
N THR A 67 5.98 -8.39 5.43
CA THR A 67 6.96 -8.96 6.39
C THR A 67 8.15 -9.64 5.73
N GLY A 68 8.21 -9.59 4.39
CA GLY A 68 9.25 -10.24 3.61
C GLY A 68 10.41 -9.32 3.27
N ASN A 69 11.32 -9.84 2.45
CA ASN A 69 12.40 -9.10 1.83
C ASN A 69 12.28 -9.19 0.32
N ILE A 70 12.76 -8.16 -0.38
CA ILE A 70 12.89 -8.22 -1.84
C ILE A 70 13.90 -9.33 -2.17
N PRO A 71 13.60 -10.26 -3.08
CA PRO A 71 14.52 -11.32 -3.47
C PRO A 71 15.85 -10.75 -3.98
N LYS A 72 16.95 -11.48 -3.75
CA LYS A 72 18.28 -11.07 -4.22
C LYS A 72 18.28 -10.95 -5.74
N GLY A 73 18.76 -9.83 -6.26
CA GLY A 73 18.83 -9.57 -7.70
C GLY A 73 17.56 -9.01 -8.33
N VAL A 74 16.47 -8.88 -7.55
CA VAL A 74 15.23 -8.23 -8.01
C VAL A 74 15.26 -6.75 -7.64
N GLN A 75 14.89 -5.91 -8.60
CA GLN A 75 14.66 -4.47 -8.39
C GLN A 75 13.30 -4.11 -8.98
N VAL A 76 12.38 -3.66 -8.13
CA VAL A 76 10.95 -3.52 -8.48
C VAL A 76 10.72 -2.47 -9.57
N ASP A 77 11.53 -1.43 -9.60
CA ASP A 77 11.54 -0.41 -10.65
C ASP A 77 12.00 -0.97 -11.99
N TRP A 78 13.07 -1.79 -12.02
CA TRP A 78 13.49 -2.47 -13.25
C TRP A 78 12.45 -3.47 -13.76
N GLU A 79 11.81 -4.23 -12.87
CA GLU A 79 10.70 -5.10 -13.26
C GLU A 79 9.58 -4.29 -13.93
N ALA A 80 9.26 -3.09 -13.44
CA ALA A 80 8.24 -2.25 -14.06
C ALA A 80 8.68 -1.63 -15.40
N ILE A 81 9.95 -1.24 -15.53
CA ILE A 81 10.49 -0.57 -16.73
C ILE A 81 10.74 -1.57 -17.87
N LEU A 82 11.15 -2.80 -17.54
CA LEU A 82 11.49 -3.83 -18.52
C LEU A 82 10.28 -4.61 -19.02
N ASN A 83 9.19 -4.66 -18.24
CA ASN A 83 7.95 -5.27 -18.67
C ASN A 83 7.11 -4.25 -19.46
N PHE A 84 6.74 -4.61 -20.69
CA PHE A 84 5.95 -3.74 -21.57
C PHE A 84 4.47 -3.64 -21.16
N ASP A 85 3.97 -4.65 -20.45
CA ASP A 85 2.59 -4.70 -20.00
C ASP A 85 2.48 -4.81 -18.46
N PRO A 86 1.45 -4.16 -17.87
CA PRO A 86 1.28 -4.13 -16.43
C PRO A 86 0.93 -5.50 -15.83
N ASN A 87 0.42 -6.44 -16.62
CA ASN A 87 0.04 -7.76 -16.12
C ASN A 87 1.30 -8.64 -15.94
N SER A 88 2.24 -8.62 -16.88
CA SER A 88 3.55 -9.28 -16.75
C SER A 88 4.35 -8.76 -15.56
N PHE A 89 4.32 -7.44 -15.34
CA PHE A 89 4.90 -6.85 -14.11
C PHE A 89 4.21 -7.40 -12.85
N THR A 90 2.87 -7.41 -12.87
CA THR A 90 2.08 -7.91 -11.74
C THR A 90 2.42 -9.36 -11.43
N ASP A 91 2.51 -10.23 -12.44
CA ASP A 91 2.85 -11.64 -12.28
C ASP A 91 4.26 -11.86 -11.72
N SER A 92 5.25 -11.10 -12.23
CA SER A 92 6.64 -11.13 -11.73
C SER A 92 6.69 -10.76 -10.24
N VAL A 93 6.06 -9.64 -9.86
CA VAL A 93 6.07 -9.15 -8.48
C VAL A 93 5.22 -10.01 -7.55
N LYS A 94 4.07 -10.48 -8.01
CA LYS A 94 3.12 -11.31 -7.26
C LYS A 94 3.77 -12.57 -6.71
N SER A 95 4.66 -13.20 -7.49
CA SER A 95 5.33 -14.45 -7.13
C SER A 95 6.06 -14.43 -5.78
N TRP A 96 6.67 -13.29 -5.42
CA TRP A 96 7.42 -13.13 -4.16
C TRP A 96 6.74 -12.18 -3.17
N LEU A 97 5.96 -11.22 -3.65
CA LEU A 97 5.28 -10.24 -2.82
C LEU A 97 4.11 -10.86 -2.06
N TYR A 98 3.24 -11.64 -2.72
CA TYR A 98 2.02 -12.14 -2.07
C TYR A 98 2.29 -13.10 -0.92
N PRO A 99 3.25 -14.05 -1.02
CA PRO A 99 3.65 -14.87 0.12
C PRO A 99 4.21 -14.06 1.30
N SER A 100 4.68 -12.83 1.04
CA SER A 100 5.25 -11.93 2.04
C SER A 100 4.23 -11.00 2.70
N LEU A 101 2.99 -10.95 2.18
CA LEU A 101 1.89 -10.15 2.72
C LEU A 101 1.11 -10.96 3.75
N LYS A 102 1.07 -10.48 4.99
CA LYS A 102 0.25 -11.05 6.07
C LYS A 102 -0.92 -10.15 6.36
N ILE A 103 -2.12 -10.72 6.48
CA ILE A 103 -3.27 -9.96 6.95
C ILE A 103 -3.03 -9.66 8.43
N SER A 104 -2.88 -8.38 8.76
CA SER A 104 -2.63 -7.92 10.11
C SER A 104 -3.91 -7.32 10.66
N SER A 105 -4.38 -7.82 11.81
CA SER A 105 -5.50 -7.26 12.56
C SER A 105 -5.04 -6.57 13.84
N LEU A 106 -3.73 -6.31 13.98
CA LEU A 106 -3.12 -5.73 15.18
C LEU A 106 -3.74 -4.38 15.56
N TRP A 107 -4.33 -3.68 14.60
CA TRP A 107 -4.92 -2.38 14.83
C TRP A 107 -6.30 -2.41 15.46
N LYS A 108 -6.95 -3.59 15.49
CA LYS A 108 -8.22 -3.77 16.18
C LYS A 108 -8.09 -3.64 17.70
N ASP A 109 -6.88 -3.82 18.22
CA ASP A 109 -6.59 -3.70 19.64
C ASP A 109 -6.31 -2.24 20.06
N PHE A 110 -6.16 -1.32 19.11
CA PHE A 110 -6.02 0.10 19.40
C PHE A 110 -7.39 0.78 19.55
N PRO A 111 -7.55 1.70 20.51
CA PRO A 111 -8.78 2.45 20.67
C PRO A 111 -9.01 3.35 19.46
N ASP A 112 -10.27 3.55 19.11
CA ASP A 112 -10.62 4.45 18.02
C ASP A 112 -10.14 5.89 18.34
N VAL A 113 -9.68 6.60 17.31
CA VAL A 113 -9.16 7.96 17.45
C VAL A 113 -10.23 8.88 18.03
N THR A 114 -11.50 8.71 17.62
CA THR A 114 -12.61 9.52 18.15
C THR A 114 -12.92 9.20 19.62
N SER A 115 -12.65 7.97 20.06
CA SER A 115 -12.81 7.58 21.47
C SER A 115 -11.68 8.10 22.36
N THR A 116 -10.49 8.32 21.79
CA THR A 116 -9.29 8.76 22.53
C THR A 116 -9.14 10.28 22.55
N PHE A 117 -9.51 10.96 21.46
CA PHE A 117 -9.34 12.40 21.30
C PHE A 117 -10.69 13.09 21.11
N ALA A 118 -11.12 13.85 22.12
CA ALA A 118 -12.42 14.51 22.12
C ALA A 118 -12.55 15.66 21.10
N THR A 119 -11.43 16.23 20.64
CA THR A 119 -11.43 17.36 19.69
C THR A 119 -10.36 17.22 18.62
N THR A 120 -10.58 17.83 17.45
CA THR A 120 -9.55 17.92 16.40
C THR A 120 -8.27 18.60 16.93
N GLY A 121 -8.40 19.58 17.83
CA GLY A 121 -7.27 20.24 18.48
C GLY A 121 -6.40 19.29 19.30
N SER A 122 -7.02 18.33 20.01
CA SER A 122 -6.27 17.31 20.77
C SER A 122 -5.52 16.32 19.89
N VAL A 123 -6.05 15.98 18.70
CA VAL A 123 -5.33 15.16 17.71
C VAL A 123 -4.10 15.89 17.19
N VAL A 124 -4.25 17.17 16.79
CA VAL A 124 -3.13 17.98 16.29
C VAL A 124 -2.08 18.17 17.37
N ALA A 125 -2.47 18.44 18.61
CA ALA A 125 -1.54 18.58 19.73
C ALA A 125 -0.72 17.30 19.96
N ALA A 126 -1.36 16.12 19.93
CA ALA A 126 -0.66 14.84 20.10
C ALA A 126 0.28 14.50 18.94
N LEU A 127 -0.09 14.85 17.70
CA LEU A 127 0.79 14.65 16.53
C LEU A 127 1.92 15.69 16.44
N SER A 128 1.80 16.80 17.17
CA SER A 128 2.77 17.90 17.18
C SER A 128 3.63 17.93 18.45
N SER A 129 3.33 17.10 19.45
CA SER A 129 4.19 16.96 20.63
C SER A 129 5.40 16.12 20.24
N TYR A 130 6.51 16.80 20.01
CA TYR A 130 7.83 16.21 19.91
C TYR A 130 8.50 16.38 21.28
N ASP A 131 8.73 15.29 22.00
CA ASP A 131 9.63 15.30 23.15
C ASP A 131 11.04 14.98 22.65
N ASP A 132 12.01 15.85 22.96
CA ASP A 132 13.44 15.71 22.60
C ASP A 132 14.11 14.45 23.19
#